data_AF-A0A7X9HIR1-F1
#
_entry.id   AF-A0A7X9HIR1-F1
#
_cell.length_a   1.000
_cell.length_b   1.000
_cell.length_c   1.000
_cell.angle_alpha   90.00
_cell.angle_beta   90.00
_cell.angle_gamma   90.00
#
_symmetry.space_group_name_H-M   'P 1'
#
loop_
_entity.id
_entity.type
_entity.pdbx_description
1 polymer ?
#
loop_
_entity_poly.entity_id
_entity_poly.type
_entity_poly.pdbx_seq_one_letter_code
_entity_poly.pdbx_strand_id
1 'polypeptide(L)'
;MEFADLRKKASDLRKQGAWEEALACYEELTFRFADDCTEWEYWGQAYCLFKLGKYREAETFCRSYLEKEEMFQPLGNVLAWALYCQYLRNEQEEEAVVTGIAEEITTLCRQEDQYSPYVTTVFRVLELLGKKFPYPADQILYWTGKLNPGQLDDTPAKINRPEGKEMELASRREQYYMVVTRALYESARYDECAERC
;
A
#
# COMPACT_ATOMS: atom_id res chain seq x y z
N MET A 1 14.67 -15.60 29.91
CA MET A 1 14.36 -16.30 28.66
C MET A 1 15.53 -16.09 27.73
N GLU A 2 16.03 -17.14 27.09
CA GLU A 2 17.09 -17.01 26.09
C GLU A 2 16.51 -16.46 24.78
N PHE A 3 17.37 -15.91 23.91
CA PHE A 3 16.96 -15.30 22.64
C PHE A 3 16.07 -16.24 21.80
N ALA A 4 16.48 -17.49 21.65
CA ALA A 4 15.77 -18.47 20.83
C ALA A 4 14.35 -18.76 21.33
N ASP A 5 14.16 -18.88 22.64
CA ASP A 5 12.86 -19.10 23.26
C ASP A 5 11.93 -17.89 23.09
N LEU A 6 12.47 -16.70 23.29
CA LEU A 6 11.71 -15.45 23.16
C LEU A 6 11.31 -15.20 21.70
N ARG A 7 12.22 -15.44 20.75
CA ARG A 7 11.97 -15.39 19.31
C ARG A 7 10.85 -16.34 18.89
N LYS A 8 10.93 -17.60 19.34
CA LYS A 8 9.89 -18.59 19.04
C LYS A 8 8.54 -18.17 19.61
N LYS A 9 8.51 -17.73 20.86
CA LYS A 9 7.30 -17.22 21.52
C LYS A 9 6.69 -16.04 20.76
N ALA A 10 7.49 -15.05 20.36
CA ALA A 10 7.04 -13.89 19.60
C ALA A 10 6.42 -14.29 18.25
N SER A 11 7.06 -15.22 17.53
CA SER A 11 6.54 -15.78 16.28
C SER A 11 5.20 -16.52 16.48
N ASP A 12 5.09 -17.35 17.51
CA ASP A 12 3.89 -18.15 17.75
C ASP A 12 2.69 -17.27 18.14
N LEU A 13 2.91 -16.27 19.02
CA LEU A 13 1.90 -15.26 19.37
C LEU A 13 1.44 -14.47 18.13
N ARG A 14 2.37 -14.05 17.28
CA ARG A 14 2.07 -13.35 16.03
C ARG A 14 1.21 -14.19 15.08
N LYS A 15 1.49 -15.49 14.96
CA LYS A 15 0.70 -16.41 14.13
C LYS A 15 -0.71 -16.65 14.69
N GLN A 16 -0.86 -16.59 16.00
CA GLN A 16 -2.16 -16.70 16.69
C GLN A 16 -2.97 -15.41 16.66
N GLY A 17 -2.35 -14.29 16.26
CA GLY A 17 -2.99 -12.97 16.26
C GLY A 17 -3.05 -12.30 17.62
N ALA A 18 -2.27 -12.78 18.60
CA ALA A 18 -2.05 -12.13 19.89
C ALA A 18 -1.01 -11.01 19.72
N TRP A 19 -1.44 -9.90 19.09
CA TRP A 19 -0.54 -8.87 18.57
C TRP A 19 0.14 -8.08 19.67
N GLU A 20 -0.57 -7.75 20.75
CA GLU A 20 -0.05 -7.03 21.90
C GLU A 20 1.06 -7.81 22.61
N GLU A 21 0.82 -9.09 22.90
CA GLU A 21 1.81 -9.94 23.55
C GLU A 21 2.99 -10.27 22.63
N ALA A 22 2.73 -10.45 21.33
CA ALA A 22 3.79 -10.60 20.35
C ALA A 22 4.66 -9.34 20.28
N LEU A 23 4.05 -8.14 20.26
CA LEU A 23 4.76 -6.87 20.23
C LEU A 23 5.68 -6.73 21.45
N ALA A 24 5.18 -7.01 22.66
CA ALA A 24 6.00 -6.96 23.87
C ALA A 24 7.22 -7.89 23.78
N CYS A 25 7.05 -9.08 23.19
CA CYS A 25 8.18 -10.01 22.98
C CYS A 25 9.17 -9.48 21.93
N TYR A 26 8.71 -8.87 20.83
CA TYR A 26 9.60 -8.29 19.82
C TYR A 26 10.34 -7.05 20.34
N GLU A 27 9.69 -6.19 21.12
CA GLU A 27 10.33 -5.04 21.78
C GLU A 27 11.42 -5.51 22.75
N GLU A 28 11.17 -6.59 23.50
CA GLU A 28 12.18 -7.18 24.37
C GLU A 28 13.36 -7.77 23.56
N LEU A 29 13.09 -8.42 22.42
CA LEU A 29 14.13 -8.95 21.52
C LEU A 29 15.02 -7.82 20.99
N THR A 30 14.43 -6.81 20.37
CA THR A 30 15.17 -5.71 19.74
C THR A 30 15.86 -4.79 20.75
N PHE A 31 15.42 -4.78 22.01
CA PHE A 31 16.09 -4.06 23.08
C PHE A 31 17.24 -4.84 23.73
N ARG A 32 17.02 -6.12 24.09
CA ARG A 32 17.99 -6.89 24.89
C ARG A 32 18.99 -7.68 24.06
N PHE A 33 18.62 -8.04 22.85
CA PHE A 33 19.35 -8.94 21.97
C PHE A 33 19.53 -8.32 20.59
N ALA A 34 19.71 -6.99 20.54
CA ALA A 34 19.82 -6.24 19.30
C ALA A 34 20.91 -6.79 18.36
N ASP A 35 22.05 -7.22 18.92
CA ASP A 35 23.18 -7.80 18.19
C ASP A 35 22.89 -9.19 17.60
N ASP A 36 21.89 -9.90 18.15
CA ASP A 36 21.45 -11.21 17.66
C ASP A 36 20.24 -11.10 16.70
N CYS A 37 19.58 -9.94 16.66
CA CYS A 37 18.40 -9.70 15.84
C CYS A 37 18.75 -9.56 14.35
N THR A 38 17.92 -10.18 13.53
CA THR A 38 17.91 -9.97 12.08
C THR A 38 16.75 -9.04 11.69
N GLU A 39 16.69 -8.64 10.43
CA GLU A 39 15.64 -7.79 9.86
C GLU A 39 14.23 -8.37 10.07
N TRP A 40 14.13 -9.68 10.26
CA TRP A 40 12.88 -10.39 10.56
C TRP A 40 12.30 -10.07 11.93
N GLU A 41 13.12 -9.81 12.94
CA GLU A 41 12.66 -9.43 14.27
C GLU A 41 12.10 -8.00 14.24
N TYR A 42 12.80 -7.09 13.57
CA TYR A 42 12.33 -5.71 13.33
C TYR A 42 11.05 -5.70 12.49
N TRP A 43 10.98 -6.49 11.42
CA TRP A 43 9.74 -6.67 10.65
C TRP A 43 8.60 -7.21 11.51
N GLY A 44 8.85 -8.19 12.37
CA GLY A 44 7.85 -8.74 13.28
C GLY A 44 7.28 -7.69 14.23
N GLN A 45 8.14 -6.84 14.80
CA GLN A 45 7.75 -5.71 15.65
C GLN A 45 6.89 -4.70 14.89
N ALA A 46 7.38 -4.24 13.73
CA ALA A 46 6.69 -3.26 12.90
C ALA A 46 5.33 -3.78 12.43
N TYR A 47 5.26 -5.05 12.04
CA TYR A 47 4.03 -5.70 11.62
C TYR A 47 3.02 -5.77 12.77
N CYS A 48 3.44 -6.10 13.99
CA CYS A 48 2.56 -6.06 15.16
C CYS A 48 2.01 -4.65 15.43
N LEU A 49 2.86 -3.61 15.39
CA LEU A 49 2.41 -2.21 15.51
C LEU A 49 1.34 -1.88 14.46
N PHE A 50 1.57 -2.27 13.21
CA PHE A 50 0.61 -2.08 12.13
C PHE A 50 -0.71 -2.81 12.39
N LYS A 51 -0.67 -4.09 12.80
CA LYS A 51 -1.89 -4.89 13.07
C LYS A 51 -2.72 -4.36 14.23
N LEU A 52 -2.10 -3.68 15.19
CA LEU A 52 -2.75 -2.97 16.28
C LEU A 52 -3.35 -1.61 15.87
N GLY A 53 -3.19 -1.20 14.61
CA GLY A 53 -3.63 0.11 14.13
C GLY A 53 -2.76 1.27 14.59
N LYS A 54 -1.60 0.99 15.19
CA LYS A 54 -0.62 1.98 15.65
C LYS A 54 0.26 2.46 14.49
N TYR A 55 -0.38 2.97 13.43
CA TYR A 55 0.30 3.26 12.16
C TYR A 55 1.45 4.27 12.31
N ARG A 56 1.30 5.28 13.17
CA ARG A 56 2.34 6.29 13.40
C ARG A 56 3.57 5.75 14.13
N GLU A 57 3.35 4.84 15.08
CA GLU A 57 4.45 4.14 15.76
C GLU A 57 5.16 3.22 14.76
N ALA A 58 4.41 2.48 13.94
CA ALA A 58 4.98 1.62 12.88
C ALA A 58 5.80 2.43 11.86
N GLU A 59 5.29 3.57 11.41
CA GLU A 59 5.99 4.48 10.49
C GLU A 59 7.33 4.93 11.09
N THR A 60 7.29 5.48 12.30
CA THR A 60 8.49 6.00 13.00
C THR A 60 9.53 4.90 13.16
N PHE A 61 9.08 3.72 13.57
CA PHE A 61 9.96 2.56 13.76
C PHE A 61 10.61 2.11 12.44
N CYS A 62 9.83 1.90 11.38
CA CYS A 62 10.35 1.49 10.08
C CYS A 62 11.36 2.50 9.52
N ARG A 63 11.07 3.80 9.60
CA ARG A 63 11.99 4.86 9.14
C ARG A 63 13.33 4.82 9.88
N SER A 64 13.28 4.72 11.21
CA SER A 64 14.49 4.67 12.05
C SER A 64 15.41 3.47 11.74
N TYR A 65 14.84 2.40 11.18
CA TYR A 65 15.57 1.22 10.76
C TYR A 65 16.15 1.39 9.35
N LEU A 66 15.33 1.83 8.39
CA LEU A 66 15.73 2.02 6.99
C LEU A 66 16.81 3.11 6.79
N GLU A 67 16.98 4.03 7.75
CA GLU A 67 18.09 5.00 7.73
C GLU A 67 19.46 4.35 7.95
N LYS A 68 19.51 3.18 8.57
CA LYS A 68 20.76 2.54 9.03
C LYS A 68 21.23 1.40 8.14
N GLU A 69 20.29 0.78 7.43
CA GLU A 69 20.51 -0.46 6.70
C GLU A 69 19.92 -0.37 5.29
N GLU A 70 20.34 -1.25 4.39
CA GLU A 70 19.70 -1.40 3.08
C GLU A 70 18.22 -1.79 3.23
N MET A 71 17.38 -1.37 2.28
CA MET A 71 15.94 -1.59 2.36
C MET A 71 15.57 -3.09 2.37
N PHE A 72 15.18 -3.59 3.53
CA PHE A 72 14.53 -4.89 3.65
C PHE A 72 13.06 -4.80 3.19
N GLN A 73 12.77 -5.34 2.00
CA GLN A 73 11.47 -5.19 1.32
C GLN A 73 10.24 -5.48 2.21
N PRO A 74 10.20 -6.53 3.05
CA PRO A 74 9.05 -6.75 3.93
C PRO A 74 8.79 -5.60 4.91
N LEU A 75 9.83 -4.92 5.39
CA LEU A 75 9.68 -3.75 6.25
C LEU A 75 9.23 -2.53 5.45
N GLY A 76 9.73 -2.36 4.23
CA GLY A 76 9.25 -1.36 3.27
C GLY A 76 7.74 -1.50 3.00
N ASN A 77 7.26 -2.74 2.84
CA ASN A 77 5.82 -3.02 2.67
C ASN A 77 4.99 -2.63 3.92
N VAL A 78 5.52 -2.86 5.13
CA VAL A 78 4.84 -2.43 6.37
C VAL A 78 4.77 -0.91 6.46
N LEU A 79 5.87 -0.22 6.14
CA LEU A 79 5.89 1.24 6.08
C LEU A 79 4.88 1.77 5.06
N ALA A 80 4.87 1.23 3.84
CA ALA A 80 3.93 1.62 2.80
C ALA A 80 2.47 1.47 3.23
N TRP A 81 2.12 0.37 3.92
CA TRP A 81 0.77 0.17 4.46
C TRP A 81 0.43 1.12 5.60
N ALA A 82 1.39 1.43 6.48
CA ALA A 82 1.20 2.40 7.55
C ALA A 82 0.89 3.78 6.97
N LEU A 83 1.68 4.24 6.00
CA LEU A 83 1.48 5.49 5.28
C LEU A 83 0.11 5.52 4.57
N TYR A 84 -0.25 4.44 3.87
CA TYR A 84 -1.55 4.35 3.21
C TYR A 84 -2.71 4.49 4.20
N CYS A 85 -2.67 3.76 5.33
CA CYS A 85 -3.72 3.78 6.34
C CYS A 85 -3.86 5.12 7.06
N GLN A 86 -2.77 5.88 7.19
CA GLN A 86 -2.76 7.21 7.81
C GLN A 86 -3.28 8.28 6.86
N TYR A 87 -2.74 8.33 5.64
CA TYR A 87 -2.87 9.50 4.77
C TYR A 87 -3.74 9.27 3.53
N LEU A 88 -3.96 8.03 3.10
CA LEU A 88 -4.66 7.75 1.83
C LEU A 88 -6.04 7.13 2.04
N ARG A 89 -6.24 6.42 3.16
CA ARG A 89 -7.50 5.74 3.46
C ARG A 89 -8.67 6.71 3.67
N ASN A 90 -8.42 7.91 4.18
CA ASN A 90 -9.45 8.91 4.45
C ASN A 90 -9.60 9.88 3.27
N GLU A 91 -10.84 10.32 3.00
CA GLU A 91 -11.12 11.23 1.87
C GLU A 91 -10.86 12.72 2.16
N GLN A 92 -10.48 13.06 3.38
CA GLN A 92 -10.36 14.45 3.83
C GLN A 92 -8.97 15.06 3.58
N GLU A 93 -7.98 14.24 3.22
CA GLU A 93 -6.60 14.69 3.06
C GLU A 93 -6.42 15.55 1.80
N GLU A 94 -5.55 16.54 1.91
CA GLU A 94 -5.24 17.44 0.80
C GLU A 94 -4.54 16.69 -0.34
N GLU A 95 -4.82 17.09 -1.58
CA GLU A 95 -4.26 16.46 -2.77
C GLU A 95 -2.72 16.42 -2.75
N ALA A 96 -2.07 17.50 -2.31
CA ALA A 96 -0.61 17.57 -2.23
C ALA A 96 -0.05 16.54 -1.22
N VAL A 97 -0.75 16.31 -0.11
CA VAL A 97 -0.37 15.29 0.87
C VAL A 97 -0.57 13.90 0.28
N VAL A 98 -1.75 13.64 -0.30
CA VAL A 98 -2.08 12.33 -0.90
C VAL A 98 -1.10 11.96 -1.99
N THR A 99 -0.82 12.87 -2.92
CA THR A 99 0.11 12.63 -4.04
C THR A 99 1.56 12.50 -3.55
N GLY A 100 2.00 13.31 -2.59
CA GLY A 100 3.34 13.21 -2.00
C GLY A 100 3.58 11.88 -1.29
N ILE A 101 2.63 11.43 -0.46
CA ILE A 101 2.72 10.13 0.22
C ILE A 101 2.59 8.97 -0.77
N ALA A 102 1.75 9.11 -1.80
CA ALA A 102 1.65 8.10 -2.85
C ALA A 102 2.98 7.92 -3.61
N GLU A 103 3.69 9.01 -3.89
CA GLU A 103 5.02 8.94 -4.53
C GLU A 103 5.97 8.13 -3.67
N GLU A 104 6.03 8.45 -2.38
CA GLU A 104 6.85 7.72 -1.42
C GLU A 104 6.51 6.23 -1.41
N ILE A 105 5.22 5.87 -1.31
CA ILE A 105 4.78 4.47 -1.35
C ILE A 105 5.24 3.77 -2.64
N THR A 106 5.19 4.45 -3.79
CA THR A 106 5.66 3.87 -5.06
C THR A 106 7.18 3.73 -5.18
N THR A 107 7.94 4.35 -4.27
CA THR A 107 9.39 4.09 -4.12
C THR A 107 9.71 2.97 -3.14
N LEU A 108 8.83 2.72 -2.17
CA LEU A 108 8.98 1.66 -1.15
C LEU A 108 8.58 0.28 -1.68
N CYS A 109 7.71 0.23 -2.68
CA CYS A 109 7.14 -1.00 -3.21
C CYS A 109 7.16 -0.99 -4.74
N ARG A 110 7.15 -2.20 -5.32
CA ARG A 110 6.91 -2.47 -6.74
C ARG A 110 5.53 -3.08 -6.94
N GLN A 111 5.00 -2.99 -8.16
CA GLN A 111 3.71 -3.58 -8.48
C GLN A 111 3.71 -5.11 -8.33
N GLU A 112 4.86 -5.76 -8.58
CA GLU A 112 5.05 -7.20 -8.44
C GLU A 112 5.14 -7.67 -6.97
N ASP A 113 5.38 -6.75 -6.04
CA ASP A 113 5.56 -7.10 -4.63
C ASP A 113 4.25 -7.63 -4.05
N GLN A 114 4.29 -8.90 -3.64
CA GLN A 114 3.14 -9.55 -3.03
C GLN A 114 2.73 -8.80 -1.75
N TYR A 115 1.42 -8.58 -1.60
CA TYR A 115 0.83 -7.90 -0.45
C TYR A 115 1.28 -6.44 -0.27
N SER A 116 1.78 -5.76 -1.32
CA SER A 116 2.06 -4.32 -1.25
C SER A 116 0.79 -3.48 -1.47
N PRO A 117 0.74 -2.24 -0.96
CA PRO A 117 -0.34 -1.30 -1.25
C PRO A 117 -0.16 -0.58 -2.60
N TYR A 118 0.79 -0.97 -3.46
CA TYR A 118 1.19 -0.21 -4.65
C TYR A 118 0.02 0.12 -5.57
N VAL A 119 -0.69 -0.90 -6.06
CA VAL A 119 -1.80 -0.72 -7.00
C VAL A 119 -2.93 0.10 -6.36
N THR A 120 -3.31 -0.25 -5.14
CA THR A 120 -4.34 0.46 -4.37
C THR A 120 -3.99 1.93 -4.16
N THR A 121 -2.72 2.24 -3.90
CA THR A 121 -2.21 3.62 -3.74
C THR A 121 -2.38 4.41 -5.03
N VAL A 122 -1.93 3.86 -6.17
CA VAL A 122 -2.08 4.55 -7.46
C VAL A 122 -3.55 4.77 -7.79
N PHE A 123 -4.41 3.76 -7.65
CA PHE A 123 -5.85 3.92 -7.89
C PHE A 123 -6.50 4.95 -6.96
N ARG A 124 -6.03 5.07 -5.71
CA ARG A 124 -6.53 6.09 -4.79
C ARG A 124 -6.23 7.51 -5.29
N VAL A 125 -5.04 7.73 -5.83
CA VAL A 125 -4.69 9.01 -6.47
C VAL A 125 -5.54 9.26 -7.71
N LEU A 126 -5.71 8.26 -8.58
CA LEU A 126 -6.53 8.38 -9.79
C LEU A 126 -7.99 8.73 -9.46
N GLU A 127 -8.55 8.13 -8.40
CA GLU A 127 -9.89 8.44 -7.93
C GLU A 127 -10.01 9.90 -7.46
N LEU A 128 -9.02 10.38 -6.69
CA LEU A 128 -8.98 11.77 -6.21
C LEU A 128 -8.88 12.75 -7.38
N LEU A 129 -7.95 12.52 -8.32
CA LEU A 129 -7.74 13.38 -9.48
C LEU A 129 -8.93 13.36 -10.44
N GLY A 130 -9.59 12.20 -10.61
CA GLY A 130 -10.76 12.05 -11.47
C GLY A 130 -11.99 12.86 -11.05
N LYS A 131 -12.02 13.33 -9.79
CA LYS A 131 -13.08 14.19 -9.22
C LYS A 131 -12.81 15.70 -9.43
N LYS A 132 -11.64 16.08 -9.95
CA LYS A 132 -11.21 17.49 -10.04
C LYS A 132 -11.75 18.20 -11.29
N PHE A 133 -11.91 19.51 -11.16
CA PHE A 133 -12.20 20.43 -12.25
C PHE A 133 -11.29 21.67 -12.14
N PRO A 134 -10.55 22.05 -13.19
CA PRO A 134 -10.43 21.36 -14.48
C PRO A 134 -9.83 19.94 -14.34
N TYR A 135 -10.14 19.07 -15.30
CA TYR A 135 -9.71 17.67 -15.26
C TYR A 135 -8.18 17.56 -15.50
N PRO A 136 -7.39 17.06 -14.52
CA PRO A 136 -5.92 17.09 -14.60
C PRO A 136 -5.38 15.90 -15.42
N ALA A 137 -5.63 15.91 -16.72
CA ALA A 137 -5.33 14.80 -17.64
C ALA A 137 -3.86 14.34 -17.58
N ASP A 138 -2.89 15.28 -17.62
CA ASP A 138 -1.47 14.93 -17.64
C ASP A 138 -1.01 14.26 -16.34
N GLN A 139 -1.52 14.70 -15.20
CA GLN A 139 -1.21 14.09 -13.91
C GLN A 139 -1.81 12.70 -13.79
N ILE A 140 -3.03 12.51 -14.29
CA ILE A 140 -3.67 11.20 -14.37
C ILE A 140 -2.86 10.27 -15.27
N LEU A 141 -2.41 10.73 -16.44
CA LEU A 141 -1.58 9.94 -17.34
C LEU A 141 -0.24 9.56 -16.69
N TYR A 142 0.39 10.48 -15.98
CA TYR A 142 1.59 10.21 -15.19
C TYR A 142 1.38 9.07 -14.17
N TRP A 143 0.29 9.11 -13.39
CA TRP A 143 -0.02 8.07 -12.42
C TRP A 143 -0.38 6.73 -13.07
N THR A 144 -1.12 6.75 -14.18
CA THR A 144 -1.40 5.51 -14.95
C THR A 144 -0.12 4.90 -15.53
N GLY A 145 0.87 5.72 -15.90
CA GLY A 145 2.17 5.25 -16.40
C GLY A 145 3.00 4.47 -15.36
N LYS A 146 2.65 4.55 -14.07
CA LYS A 146 3.24 3.73 -13.01
C LYS A 146 2.64 2.32 -12.94
N LEU A 147 1.54 2.04 -13.65
CA LEU A 147 0.88 0.74 -13.65
C LEU A 147 1.23 -0.07 -14.90
N ASN A 148 1.53 -1.34 -14.70
CA ASN A 148 1.52 -2.35 -15.74
C ASN A 148 0.13 -2.99 -15.84
N PRO A 149 -0.66 -2.72 -16.90
CA PRO A 149 -2.01 -3.26 -17.04
C PRO A 149 -2.04 -4.80 -17.18
N GLY A 150 -0.95 -5.43 -17.63
CA GLY A 150 -0.86 -6.89 -17.74
C GLY A 150 -0.79 -7.62 -16.39
N GLN A 151 -0.50 -6.88 -15.31
CA GLN A 151 -0.44 -7.38 -13.94
C GLN A 151 -1.65 -6.95 -13.09
N LEU A 152 -2.59 -6.20 -13.66
CA LEU A 152 -3.81 -5.81 -12.95
C LEU A 152 -4.81 -6.96 -12.94
N ASP A 153 -5.56 -7.07 -11.84
CA ASP A 153 -6.66 -8.02 -11.74
C ASP A 153 -7.72 -7.72 -12.81
N ASP A 154 -8.12 -8.78 -13.49
CA ASP A 154 -9.05 -8.77 -14.61
C ASP A 154 -10.37 -9.46 -14.26
N THR A 155 -10.61 -9.68 -12.96
CA THR A 155 -11.82 -10.34 -12.48
C THR A 155 -12.85 -9.27 -12.11
N PRO A 156 -13.97 -9.15 -12.83
CA PRO A 156 -15.03 -8.23 -12.43
C PRO A 156 -15.66 -8.67 -11.11
N ALA A 157 -15.96 -7.72 -10.23
CA ALA A 157 -16.61 -8.02 -8.95
C ALA A 157 -18.13 -7.97 -9.10
N LYS A 158 -18.84 -8.97 -8.56
CA LYS A 158 -20.32 -8.99 -8.56
C LYS A 158 -20.86 -8.47 -7.25
N ILE A 159 -21.80 -7.52 -7.31
CA ILE A 159 -22.51 -7.01 -6.15
C ILE A 159 -24.03 -7.17 -6.32
N ASN A 160 -24.69 -7.55 -5.22
CA ASN A 160 -26.15 -7.65 -5.18
C ASN A 160 -26.72 -6.29 -4.76
N ARG A 161 -27.55 -5.68 -5.62
CA ARG A 161 -28.30 -4.49 -5.24
C ARG A 161 -29.42 -4.85 -4.25
N PRO A 162 -29.90 -3.89 -3.42
CA PRO A 162 -31.02 -4.12 -2.50
C PRO A 162 -32.30 -4.66 -3.17
N GLU A 163 -32.46 -4.42 -4.47
CA GLU A 163 -33.58 -4.90 -5.30
C GLU A 163 -33.40 -6.34 -5.84
N GLY A 164 -32.35 -7.06 -5.44
CA GLY A 164 -32.06 -8.42 -5.91
C GLY A 164 -31.48 -8.49 -7.33
N LYS A 165 -31.14 -7.35 -7.94
CA LYS A 165 -30.43 -7.29 -9.23
C LYS A 165 -28.93 -7.41 -9.02
N GLU A 166 -28.30 -8.35 -9.72
CA GLU A 166 -26.84 -8.44 -9.81
C GLU A 166 -26.31 -7.25 -10.62
N MET A 167 -25.24 -6.62 -10.14
CA MET A 167 -24.46 -5.64 -10.87
C MET A 167 -23.01 -6.08 -10.90
N GLU A 168 -22.41 -5.98 -12.07
CA GLU A 168 -20.97 -6.19 -12.28
C GLU A 168 -20.23 -4.86 -12.12
N LEU A 169 -19.18 -4.87 -11.32
CA LEU A 169 -18.23 -3.77 -11.17
C LEU A 169 -17.03 -4.05 -12.06
N ALA A 170 -16.57 -3.01 -12.74
CA ALA A 170 -15.38 -3.07 -13.59
C ALA A 170 -14.18 -3.62 -12.80
N SER A 171 -13.43 -4.52 -13.43
CA SER A 171 -12.15 -5.04 -12.92
C SER A 171 -11.12 -3.91 -12.76
N ARG A 172 -10.01 -4.17 -12.06
CA ARG A 172 -8.93 -3.17 -11.96
C ARG A 172 -8.35 -2.84 -13.32
N ARG A 173 -8.23 -3.82 -14.20
CA ARG A 173 -7.74 -3.61 -15.57
C ARG A 173 -8.72 -2.79 -16.40
N GLU A 174 -10.02 -3.01 -16.27
CA GLU A 174 -11.04 -2.20 -16.94
C GLU A 174 -11.04 -0.77 -16.42
N GLN A 175 -10.99 -0.58 -15.09
CA GLN A 175 -10.88 0.75 -14.47
C GLN A 175 -9.66 1.51 -15.00
N TYR A 176 -8.52 0.83 -15.16
CA TYR A 176 -7.30 1.42 -15.74
C TYR A 176 -7.57 1.96 -17.16
N TYR A 177 -8.13 1.15 -18.06
CA TYR A 177 -8.38 1.59 -19.44
C TYR A 177 -9.43 2.70 -19.52
N MET A 178 -10.47 2.68 -18.66
CA MET A 178 -11.43 3.77 -18.56
C MET A 178 -10.78 5.11 -18.17
N VAL A 179 -9.85 5.09 -17.22
CA VAL A 179 -9.16 6.30 -16.77
C VAL A 179 -8.18 6.81 -17.83
N VAL A 180 -7.38 5.92 -18.42
CA VAL A 180 -6.40 6.28 -19.47
C VAL A 180 -7.08 6.86 -20.70
N THR A 181 -8.10 6.20 -21.24
CA THR A 181 -8.80 6.66 -22.45
C THR A 181 -9.46 8.02 -22.23
N ARG A 182 -10.11 8.22 -21.08
CA ARG A 182 -10.66 9.53 -20.70
C ARG A 182 -9.56 10.59 -20.64
N ALA A 183 -8.43 10.33 -20.00
CA ALA A 183 -7.36 11.30 -19.88
C ALA A 183 -6.69 11.65 -21.22
N LEU A 184 -6.52 10.67 -22.11
CA LEU A 184 -6.04 10.91 -23.47
C LEU A 184 -7.03 11.76 -24.27
N TYR A 185 -8.33 11.49 -24.15
CA TYR A 185 -9.36 12.28 -24.83
C TYR A 185 -9.39 13.75 -24.34
N GLU A 186 -9.39 13.96 -23.02
CA GLU A 186 -9.42 15.29 -22.41
C GLU A 186 -8.13 16.11 -22.68
N SER A 187 -7.01 15.43 -22.95
CA SER A 187 -5.74 16.05 -23.38
C SER A 187 -5.58 16.14 -24.90
N ALA A 188 -6.63 15.83 -25.67
CA ALA A 188 -6.64 15.83 -27.14
C ALA A 188 -5.60 14.91 -27.81
N ARG A 189 -5.15 13.87 -27.11
CA ARG A 189 -4.23 12.82 -27.61
C ARG A 189 -5.02 11.67 -28.25
N TYR A 190 -5.77 12.00 -29.31
CA TYR A 190 -6.76 11.08 -29.89
C TYR A 190 -6.17 9.82 -30.53
N ASP A 191 -4.99 9.93 -31.15
CA ASP A 191 -4.33 8.78 -31.79
C ASP A 191 -3.97 7.71 -30.73
N GLU A 192 -3.35 8.14 -29.63
CA GLU A 192 -3.04 7.26 -28.50
C GLU A 192 -4.30 6.72 -27.83
N CYS A 193 -5.39 7.50 -27.81
CA CYS A 193 -6.66 7.03 -27.29
C CYS A 193 -7.21 5.89 -28.16
N ALA A 194 -7.14 6.00 -29.49
CA ALA A 194 -7.65 4.99 -30.41
C ALA A 194 -6.88 3.66 -30.31
N GLU A 195 -5.58 3.70 -30.01
CA GLU A 195 -4.76 2.50 -29.78
C GLU A 195 -5.13 1.72 -28.49
N ARG A 196 -5.87 2.35 -27.58
CA ARG A 196 -6.22 1.80 -26.26
C ARG A 196 -7.70 1.43 -26.11
N CYS A 197 -8.50 1.65 -27.16
CA CYS A 197 -9.93 1.35 -27.24
C CYS A 197 -10.21 -0.02 -27.88
#